data_AF-A0A8C9J8L4-F1
#
_entry.id   AF-A0A8C9J8L4-F1
#
_cell.length_a   1.000
_cell.length_b   1.000
_cell.length_c   1.000
_cell.angle_alpha   90.00
_cell.angle_beta   90.00
_cell.angle_gamma   90.00
#
_symmetry.space_group_name_H-M   'P 1'
#
loop_
_entity.id
_entity.type
_entity.pdbx_description
1 polymer ?
#
loop_
_entity_poly.entity_id
_entity_poly.type
_entity_poly.pdbx_seq_one_letter_code
_entity_poly.pdbx_strand_id
1 'polypeptide(L)'
;NSLIDDAKARLKEHDAGTRYSHLSYDKYSVLLPLLVKEGKLHLLFTLRSEKRDTLITPVVGFIDHKFQAQPNPDEVKKVFLVPLEYFLHPRVYHQSHITLSGHDVVVHCFEYRHPEDGVTYQIKGITAKLALFVALIILGKKPTFDVEFNLSDLMSSSEEIFLKRHKRATSKL
;
A
#
# COMPACT_ATOMS: atom_id res chain seq x y z
N ASN A 1 -17.54 -14.52 4.54
CA ASN A 1 -17.88 -13.88 3.23
C ASN A 1 -16.76 -14.33 2.32
N SER A 2 -17.01 -15.22 1.37
CA SER A 2 -15.96 -16.01 0.68
C SER A 2 -14.80 -15.16 0.16
N LEU A 3 -15.10 -13.98 -0.37
CA LEU A 3 -14.11 -13.03 -0.88
C LEU A 3 -13.17 -12.44 0.18
N ILE A 4 -13.63 -12.23 1.42
CA ILE A 4 -12.77 -11.84 2.54
C ILE A 4 -11.92 -13.03 3.00
N ASP A 5 -12.52 -14.22 3.03
CA ASP A 5 -11.85 -15.43 3.51
C ASP A 5 -10.72 -15.86 2.55
N ASP A 6 -10.95 -15.75 1.23
CA ASP A 6 -9.93 -15.96 0.19
C ASP A 6 -8.80 -14.92 0.27
N ALA A 7 -9.16 -13.65 0.49
CA ALA A 7 -8.17 -12.58 0.66
C ALA A 7 -7.30 -12.82 1.90
N LYS A 8 -7.91 -13.24 3.03
CA LYS A 8 -7.18 -13.62 4.25
C LYS A 8 -6.22 -14.77 4.00
N ALA A 9 -6.65 -15.81 3.27
CA ALA A 9 -5.82 -16.97 2.98
C ALA A 9 -4.55 -16.56 2.22
N ARG A 10 -4.69 -15.75 1.15
CA ARG A 10 -3.55 -15.25 0.37
C ARG A 10 -2.61 -14.35 1.19
N LEU A 11 -3.17 -13.45 2.00
CA LEU A 11 -2.37 -12.56 2.85
C LEU A 11 -1.59 -13.29 3.94
N LYS A 12 -2.13 -14.40 4.46
CA LYS A 12 -1.46 -15.19 5.52
C LYS A 12 -0.12 -15.76 5.07
N GLU A 13 0.03 -16.10 3.80
CA GLU A 13 1.30 -16.56 3.20
C GLU A 13 2.36 -15.45 3.14
N HIS A 14 1.95 -14.19 3.30
CA HIS A 14 2.78 -12.99 3.18
C HIS A 14 2.98 -12.28 4.52
N ASP A 15 2.56 -12.88 5.64
CA ASP A 15 2.66 -12.29 6.97
C ASP A 15 4.09 -12.40 7.53
N ALA A 16 4.78 -11.27 7.62
CA ALA A 16 6.09 -11.17 8.25
C ALA A 16 6.01 -11.10 9.79
N GLY A 17 4.82 -10.93 10.36
CA GLY A 17 4.59 -10.78 11.79
C GLY A 17 5.45 -9.69 12.43
N THR A 18 6.06 -10.01 13.57
CA THR A 18 6.90 -9.08 14.34
C THR A 18 8.39 -9.19 14.01
N ARG A 19 8.77 -9.88 12.93
CA ARG A 19 10.16 -10.26 12.60
C ARG A 19 11.14 -9.08 12.67
N TYR A 20 10.75 -7.88 12.22
CA TYR A 20 11.61 -6.69 12.18
C TYR A 20 11.27 -5.64 13.25
N SER A 21 10.36 -5.95 14.18
CA SER A 21 9.93 -5.01 15.22
C SER A 21 11.07 -4.61 16.18
N HIS A 22 12.12 -5.40 16.27
CA HIS A 22 13.28 -5.17 17.14
C HIS A 22 14.29 -4.15 16.58
N LEU A 23 14.15 -3.69 15.32
CA LEU A 23 15.10 -2.77 14.70
C LEU A 23 15.04 -1.35 15.31
N SER A 24 16.20 -0.71 15.43
CA SER A 24 16.38 0.62 16.03
C SER A 24 16.10 1.76 15.05
N TYR A 25 14.83 1.96 14.72
CA TYR A 25 14.31 3.11 13.96
C TYR A 25 13.21 3.82 14.75
N ASP A 26 12.91 5.06 14.38
CA ASP A 26 11.62 5.67 14.68
C ASP A 26 10.51 4.86 14.00
N LYS A 27 9.59 4.33 14.81
CA LYS A 27 8.60 3.33 14.38
C LYS A 27 7.24 3.96 14.15
N TYR A 28 6.68 3.67 12.99
CA TYR A 28 5.34 4.08 12.60
C TYR A 28 4.60 2.87 12.03
N SER A 29 3.31 2.78 12.29
CA SER A 29 2.46 1.74 11.74
C SER A 29 1.40 2.36 10.86
N VAL A 30 1.10 1.71 9.73
CA VAL A 30 0.01 2.14 8.83
C VAL A 30 -0.97 0.98 8.67
N LEU A 31 -2.26 1.26 8.90
CA LEU A 31 -3.32 0.33 8.58
C LEU A 31 -3.67 0.46 7.09
N LEU A 32 -3.75 -0.67 6.39
CA LEU A 32 -4.29 -0.80 5.03
C LEU A 32 -5.70 -1.39 5.15
N PRO A 33 -6.74 -0.53 5.24
CA PRO A 33 -8.08 -0.96 5.61
C PRO A 33 -8.82 -1.45 4.36
N LEU A 34 -9.10 -2.75 4.31
CA LEU A 34 -9.88 -3.40 3.26
C LEU A 34 -11.34 -3.54 3.69
N LEU A 35 -12.25 -3.14 2.82
CA LEU A 35 -13.69 -3.34 3.00
C LEU A 35 -14.35 -3.82 1.72
N VAL A 36 -15.51 -4.46 1.86
CA VAL A 36 -16.34 -4.87 0.72
C VAL A 36 -17.41 -3.80 0.49
N LYS A 37 -17.39 -3.21 -0.70
CA LYS A 37 -18.43 -2.30 -1.19
C LYS A 37 -18.82 -2.76 -2.59
N GLU A 38 -20.12 -2.85 -2.87
CA GLU A 38 -20.65 -3.29 -4.18
C GLU A 38 -20.04 -4.64 -4.66
N GLY A 39 -19.83 -5.58 -3.74
CA GLY A 39 -19.27 -6.90 -4.04
C GLY A 39 -17.77 -6.92 -4.35
N LYS A 40 -17.07 -5.78 -4.23
CA LYS A 40 -15.62 -5.66 -4.52
C LYS A 40 -14.83 -5.17 -3.30
N LEU A 41 -13.58 -5.61 -3.20
CA LEU A 41 -12.63 -5.06 -2.21
C LEU A 41 -12.23 -3.65 -2.58
N HIS A 42 -12.25 -2.77 -1.59
CA HIS A 42 -11.79 -1.40 -1.66
C HIS A 42 -10.78 -1.14 -0.56
N LEU A 43 -9.78 -0.30 -0.85
CA LEU A 43 -8.89 0.28 0.16
C LEU A 43 -9.42 1.66 0.58
N LEU A 44 -9.40 1.91 1.89
CA LEU A 44 -9.74 3.20 2.48
C LEU A 44 -8.47 4.06 2.64
N PHE A 45 -8.54 5.32 2.19
CA PHE A 45 -7.40 6.26 2.23
C PHE A 45 -7.71 7.51 3.05
N THR A 46 -6.64 8.15 3.54
CA THR A 46 -6.64 9.47 4.19
C THR A 46 -5.59 10.38 3.54
N LEU A 47 -5.73 11.70 3.67
CA LEU A 47 -4.80 12.71 3.15
C LEU A 47 -4.15 13.48 4.31
N ARG A 48 -2.80 13.59 4.35
CA ARG A 48 -2.02 14.09 5.50
C ARG A 48 -0.78 14.92 5.09
N SER A 49 -0.06 15.53 6.05
CA SER A 49 1.20 16.29 5.83
C SER A 49 2.49 15.44 5.93
N GLU A 50 3.60 15.96 5.41
CA GLU A 50 4.89 15.27 5.21
C GLU A 50 5.74 15.07 6.49
N LYS A 51 6.49 13.96 6.58
CA LYS A 51 7.57 13.69 7.57
C LYS A 51 8.68 12.79 6.97
N ARG A 52 9.91 12.86 7.51
CA ARG A 52 11.12 12.15 7.02
C ARG A 52 11.65 11.10 8.02
N ASP A 53 12.47 10.19 7.50
CA ASP A 53 13.23 9.07 8.09
C ASP A 53 12.52 8.23 9.16
N THR A 54 12.01 7.07 8.74
CA THR A 54 11.05 6.29 9.54
C THR A 54 10.99 4.85 9.05
N LEU A 55 10.87 3.88 9.98
CA LEU A 55 10.43 2.52 9.65
C LEU A 55 8.91 2.44 9.70
N ILE A 56 8.30 2.06 8.57
CA ILE A 56 6.85 1.89 8.44
C ILE A 56 6.52 0.38 8.48
N THR A 57 5.67 -0.03 9.41
CA THR A 57 5.09 -1.38 9.45
C THR A 57 3.67 -1.35 8.89
N PRO A 58 3.44 -1.85 7.66
CA PRO A 58 2.10 -1.96 7.11
C PRO A 58 1.35 -3.14 7.75
N VAL A 59 0.10 -2.90 8.14
CA VAL A 59 -0.81 -3.92 8.68
C VAL A 59 -2.08 -3.92 7.84
N VAL A 60 -2.46 -5.07 7.29
CA VAL A 60 -3.72 -5.20 6.54
C VAL A 60 -4.85 -5.55 7.50
N GLY A 61 -5.93 -4.77 7.48
CA GLY A 61 -7.10 -5.02 8.32
C GLY A 61 -8.38 -5.11 7.49
N PHE A 62 -9.27 -6.02 7.88
CA PHE A 62 -10.60 -6.15 7.27
C PHE A 62 -11.61 -5.39 8.11
N ILE A 63 -12.29 -4.43 7.49
CA ILE A 63 -13.25 -3.55 8.15
C ILE A 63 -14.66 -4.11 7.98
N ASP A 64 -15.46 -4.05 9.05
CA ASP A 64 -16.85 -4.49 9.01
C ASP A 64 -17.68 -3.62 8.05
N HIS A 65 -18.59 -4.25 7.32
CA HIS A 65 -19.46 -3.59 6.34
C HIS A 65 -20.38 -2.50 6.92
N LYS A 66 -20.66 -2.51 8.22
CA LYS A 66 -21.47 -1.49 8.90
C LYS A 66 -20.65 -0.29 9.36
N PHE A 67 -19.32 -0.35 9.26
CA PHE A 67 -18.45 0.77 9.63
C PHE A 67 -18.77 2.01 8.80
N GLN A 68 -18.86 3.15 9.48
CA GLN A 68 -19.02 4.46 8.88
C GLN A 68 -17.85 5.34 9.34
N ALA A 69 -17.08 5.88 8.39
CA ALA A 69 -15.94 6.71 8.70
C ALA A 69 -16.40 8.04 9.32
N GLN A 70 -15.87 8.38 10.49
CA GLN A 70 -16.08 9.66 11.16
C GLN A 70 -14.74 10.42 11.19
N PRO A 71 -14.42 11.21 10.14
CA PRO A 71 -13.12 11.88 10.07
C PRO A 71 -12.97 12.94 11.16
N ASN A 72 -11.83 12.94 11.85
CA ASN A 72 -11.42 14.03 12.72
C ASN A 72 -10.93 15.21 11.84
N PRO A 73 -11.61 16.36 11.82
CA PRO A 73 -11.25 17.48 10.94
C PRO A 73 -9.88 18.09 11.25
N ASP A 74 -9.37 17.94 12.47
CA ASP A 74 -8.05 18.46 12.87
C ASP A 74 -6.90 17.72 12.17
N GLU A 75 -7.16 16.51 11.69
CA GLU A 75 -6.12 15.60 11.19
C GLU A 75 -6.42 15.07 9.78
N VAL A 76 -7.69 14.80 9.49
CA VAL A 76 -8.14 14.13 8.28
C VAL A 76 -9.12 15.03 7.55
N LYS A 77 -8.64 15.63 6.46
CA LYS A 77 -9.48 16.45 5.57
C LYS A 77 -10.60 15.64 4.93
N LYS A 78 -10.30 14.40 4.52
CA LYS A 78 -11.26 13.55 3.78
C LYS A 78 -10.91 12.07 3.85
N VAL A 79 -11.95 11.26 3.74
CA VAL A 79 -11.88 9.80 3.59
C VAL A 79 -12.55 9.43 2.27
N PHE A 80 -11.95 8.52 1.52
CA PHE A 80 -12.50 8.00 0.27
C PHE A 80 -12.07 6.56 0.04
N LEU A 81 -12.78 5.87 -0.84
CA LEU A 81 -12.56 4.47 -1.18
C LEU A 81 -12.07 4.35 -2.62
N VAL A 82 -11.14 3.41 -2.86
CA VAL A 82 -10.69 3.06 -4.21
C VAL A 82 -10.82 1.55 -4.41
N PRO A 83 -11.45 1.07 -5.49
CA PRO A 83 -11.51 -0.35 -5.81
C PRO A 83 -10.10 -0.94 -5.91
N LEU A 84 -9.86 -2.08 -5.27
CA LEU A 84 -8.52 -2.70 -5.23
C LEU A 84 -8.01 -3.05 -6.64
N GLU A 85 -8.91 -3.43 -7.55
CA GLU A 85 -8.60 -3.71 -8.95
C GLU A 85 -8.05 -2.49 -9.71
N TYR A 86 -8.36 -1.27 -9.25
CA TYR A 86 -7.88 -0.04 -9.88
C TYR A 86 -6.35 0.05 -9.88
N PHE A 87 -5.70 -0.50 -8.85
CA PHE A 87 -4.24 -0.48 -8.76
C PHE A 87 -3.56 -1.45 -9.74
N LEU A 88 -4.29 -2.38 -10.36
CA LEU A 88 -3.76 -3.25 -11.40
C LEU A 88 -4.15 -2.78 -12.81
N HIS A 89 -5.32 -2.14 -12.96
CA HIS A 89 -5.86 -1.66 -14.23
C HIS A 89 -6.32 -0.19 -14.11
N PRO A 90 -5.40 0.75 -13.84
CA PRO A 90 -5.76 2.15 -13.63
C PRO A 90 -6.16 2.81 -14.96
N ARG A 91 -7.04 3.82 -14.88
CA ARG A 91 -7.35 4.67 -16.03
C ARG A 91 -6.24 5.68 -16.29
N VAL A 92 -5.68 6.24 -15.22
CA VAL A 92 -4.59 7.21 -15.28
C VAL A 92 -3.49 6.77 -14.31
N TYR A 93 -2.33 6.46 -14.88
CA TYR A 93 -1.14 6.03 -14.17
C TYR A 93 0.11 6.57 -14.85
N HIS A 94 1.06 6.99 -14.03
CA HIS A 94 2.42 7.27 -14.47
C HIS A 94 3.40 6.81 -13.40
N GLN A 95 4.64 6.60 -13.82
CA GLN A 95 5.74 6.29 -12.92
C GLN A 95 6.87 7.28 -13.12
N SER A 96 7.58 7.56 -12.04
CA SER A 96 8.83 8.32 -12.07
C SER A 96 9.91 7.55 -11.35
N HIS A 97 11.17 7.84 -11.67
CA HIS A 97 12.32 7.23 -11.00
C HIS A 97 12.99 8.31 -10.15
N ILE A 98 13.24 7.98 -8.89
CA ILE A 98 14.01 8.84 -7.99
C ILE A 98 15.18 8.05 -7.42
N THR A 99 16.30 8.70 -7.20
CA THR A 99 17.41 8.11 -6.47
C THR A 99 17.25 8.44 -4.98
N LEU A 100 16.91 7.44 -4.17
CA LEU A 100 16.77 7.57 -2.71
C LEU A 100 17.84 6.72 -2.02
N SER A 101 18.65 7.35 -1.16
CA SER A 101 19.76 6.69 -0.44
C SER A 101 20.74 5.94 -1.35
N GLY A 102 20.89 6.39 -2.60
CA GLY A 102 21.74 5.77 -3.61
C GLY A 102 21.12 4.53 -4.29
N HIS A 103 19.80 4.38 -4.23
CA HIS A 103 19.03 3.36 -4.94
C HIS A 103 18.02 4.02 -5.87
N ASP A 104 17.90 3.51 -7.09
CA ASP A 104 16.81 3.91 -7.97
C ASP A 104 15.50 3.27 -7.48
N VAL A 105 14.52 4.11 -7.22
CA VAL A 105 13.21 3.75 -6.70
C VAL A 105 12.16 4.19 -7.68
N VAL A 106 11.31 3.25 -8.08
CA VAL A 106 10.09 3.53 -8.83
C VAL A 106 9.08 4.19 -7.90
N VAL A 107 8.60 5.35 -8.30
CA VAL A 107 7.51 6.07 -7.63
C VAL A 107 6.27 5.92 -8.50
N HIS A 108 5.35 5.09 -8.04
CA HIS A 108 4.04 4.93 -8.65
C HIS A 108 3.15 6.14 -8.37
N CYS A 109 2.42 6.58 -9.39
CA CYS A 109 1.46 7.66 -9.29
C CYS A 109 0.15 7.28 -9.97
N PHE A 110 -0.89 7.09 -9.17
CA PHE A 110 -2.25 6.83 -9.64
C PHE A 110 -3.09 8.09 -9.50
N GLU A 111 -3.93 8.38 -10.49
CA GLU A 111 -4.97 9.40 -10.38
C GLU A 111 -6.32 8.74 -10.43
N TYR A 112 -7.15 8.92 -9.40
CA TYR A 112 -8.45 8.29 -9.30
C TYR A 112 -9.54 9.36 -9.20
N ARG A 113 -10.37 9.46 -10.23
CA ARG A 113 -11.58 10.30 -10.20
C ARG A 113 -12.66 9.55 -9.43
N HIS A 114 -12.94 9.99 -8.22
CA HIS A 114 -13.92 9.36 -7.36
C HIS A 114 -15.34 9.65 -7.90
N PRO A 115 -16.17 8.60 -8.08
CA PRO A 115 -17.43 8.73 -8.79
C PRO A 115 -18.49 9.53 -8.01
N GLU A 116 -18.47 9.51 -6.68
CA GLU A 116 -19.53 10.11 -5.87
C GLU A 116 -19.40 11.63 -5.73
N ASP A 117 -18.17 12.16 -5.73
CA ASP A 117 -17.90 13.59 -5.54
C ASP A 117 -17.22 14.26 -6.75
N GLY A 118 -16.86 13.48 -7.78
CA GLY A 118 -16.19 13.96 -8.97
C GLY A 118 -14.75 14.45 -8.76
N VAL A 119 -14.19 14.31 -7.56
CA VAL A 119 -12.84 14.78 -7.22
C VAL A 119 -11.80 13.79 -7.71
N THR A 120 -10.70 14.28 -8.28
CA THR A 120 -9.54 13.46 -8.63
C THR A 120 -8.54 13.42 -7.49
N TYR A 121 -8.30 12.24 -6.95
CA TYR A 121 -7.31 11.99 -5.90
C TYR A 121 -6.02 11.45 -6.51
N GLN A 122 -4.88 12.01 -6.09
CA GLN A 122 -3.56 11.49 -6.43
C GLN A 122 -3.06 10.57 -5.31
N ILE A 123 -2.69 9.36 -5.67
CA ILE A 123 -2.15 8.35 -4.75
C ILE A 123 -0.74 8.02 -5.24
N LYS A 124 0.27 8.40 -4.45
CA LYS A 124 1.68 8.37 -4.87
C LYS A 124 2.60 7.74 -3.82
N GLY A 125 3.84 7.45 -4.21
CA GLY A 125 4.92 7.08 -3.29
C GLY A 125 4.68 5.75 -2.56
N ILE A 126 5.03 5.70 -1.26
CA ILE A 126 4.91 4.48 -0.45
C ILE A 126 3.46 4.00 -0.37
N THR A 127 2.50 4.93 -0.24
CA THR A 127 1.07 4.60 -0.19
C THR A 127 0.61 3.89 -1.47
N ALA A 128 0.99 4.41 -2.64
CA ALA A 128 0.69 3.78 -3.92
C ALA A 128 1.34 2.40 -4.05
N LYS A 129 2.61 2.28 -3.62
CA LYS A 129 3.35 1.03 -3.64
C LYS A 129 2.70 -0.05 -2.77
N LEU A 130 2.27 0.29 -1.55
CA LEU A 130 1.58 -0.64 -0.66
C LEU A 130 0.22 -1.07 -1.21
N ALA A 131 -0.55 -0.14 -1.79
CA ALA A 131 -1.85 -0.45 -2.39
C ALA A 131 -1.70 -1.41 -3.59
N LEU A 132 -0.72 -1.16 -4.46
CA LEU A 132 -0.36 -2.05 -5.56
C LEU A 132 0.07 -3.43 -5.06
N PHE A 133 0.95 -3.48 -4.05
CA PHE A 133 1.46 -4.74 -3.51
C PHE A 133 0.33 -5.61 -2.93
N VAL A 134 -0.59 -5.00 -2.15
CA VAL A 134 -1.78 -5.71 -1.64
C VAL A 134 -2.68 -6.18 -2.78
N ALA A 135 -2.85 -5.37 -3.84
CA ALA A 135 -3.64 -5.76 -5.00
C ALA A 135 -3.03 -6.96 -5.74
N LEU A 136 -1.70 -6.99 -5.91
CA LEU A 136 -0.98 -8.12 -6.51
C LEU A 136 -1.19 -9.41 -5.73
N ILE A 137 -1.02 -9.36 -4.40
CA ILE A 137 -1.20 -10.53 -3.51
C ILE A 137 -2.65 -11.02 -3.56
N ILE A 138 -3.61 -10.13 -3.32
CA ILE A 138 -5.01 -10.53 -3.15
C ILE A 138 -5.63 -10.95 -4.47
N LEU A 139 -5.36 -10.23 -5.57
CA LEU A 139 -6.02 -10.51 -6.84
C LEU A 139 -5.26 -11.56 -7.66
N GLY A 140 -3.95 -11.70 -7.48
CA GLY A 140 -3.13 -12.65 -8.22
C GLY A 140 -3.11 -12.37 -9.73
N LYS A 141 -3.28 -11.11 -10.13
CA LYS A 141 -3.33 -10.67 -11.52
C LYS A 141 -2.15 -9.76 -11.84
N LYS A 142 -1.66 -9.85 -13.08
CA LYS A 142 -0.62 -8.94 -13.59
C LYS A 142 -1.22 -7.55 -13.85
N PRO A 143 -0.52 -6.46 -13.49
CA PRO A 143 -0.95 -5.10 -13.82
C PRO A 143 -0.79 -4.80 -15.31
N THR A 144 -1.46 -3.76 -15.80
CA THR A 144 -1.36 -3.29 -17.20
C THR A 144 -0.13 -2.44 -17.49
N PHE A 145 0.80 -2.38 -16.54
CA PHE A 145 2.02 -1.57 -16.58
C PHE A 145 3.16 -2.35 -15.93
N ASP A 146 4.39 -1.93 -16.19
CA ASP A 146 5.57 -2.58 -15.61
C ASP A 146 5.73 -2.23 -14.13
N VAL A 147 6.20 -3.21 -13.36
CA VAL A 147 6.43 -3.07 -11.92
C VAL A 147 7.80 -3.60 -11.56
N GLU A 148 8.39 -3.05 -10.51
CA GLU A 148 9.69 -3.45 -9.98
C GLU A 148 9.64 -4.76 -9.15
N PHE A 149 8.44 -5.29 -8.90
CA PHE A 149 8.25 -6.50 -8.12
C PHE A 149 8.52 -7.76 -8.93
N ASN A 150 9.16 -8.75 -8.29
CA ASN A 150 9.21 -10.09 -8.85
C ASN A 150 7.85 -10.77 -8.65
N LEU A 151 7.03 -10.81 -9.70
CA LEU A 151 5.67 -11.34 -9.63
C LEU A 151 5.59 -12.85 -9.34
N SER A 152 6.68 -13.61 -9.55
CA SER A 152 6.73 -15.03 -9.19
C SER A 152 7.23 -15.29 -7.77
N ASP A 153 7.79 -14.28 -7.10
CA ASP A 153 8.34 -14.37 -5.75
C ASP A 153 8.27 -13.01 -5.04
N LEU A 154 7.05 -12.56 -4.77
CA LEU A 154 6.77 -11.23 -4.24
C LEU A 154 7.42 -11.01 -2.86
N MET A 155 7.36 -12.01 -1.97
CA MET A 155 7.85 -11.88 -0.60
C MET A 155 9.37 -11.86 -0.53
N SER A 156 10.04 -12.88 -1.06
CA SER A 156 11.49 -13.00 -0.84
C SER A 156 12.25 -11.89 -1.54
N SER A 157 11.82 -11.49 -2.75
CA SER A 157 12.41 -10.35 -3.46
C SER A 157 12.20 -9.03 -2.71
N SER A 158 11.03 -8.83 -2.09
CA SER A 158 10.75 -7.63 -1.30
C SER A 158 11.54 -7.60 0.02
N GLU A 159 11.67 -8.74 0.70
CA GLU A 159 12.49 -8.91 1.91
C GLU A 159 13.97 -8.63 1.60
N GLU A 160 14.49 -9.15 0.49
CA GLU A 160 15.87 -8.89 0.07
C GLU A 160 16.13 -7.39 -0.20
N ILE A 161 15.21 -6.72 -0.89
CA ILE A 161 15.30 -5.27 -1.14
C ILE A 161 15.30 -4.50 0.19
N PHE A 162 14.42 -4.87 1.12
CA PHE A 162 14.37 -4.27 2.45
C PHE A 162 15.69 -4.46 3.21
N LEU A 163 16.20 -5.70 3.28
CA LEU A 163 17.45 -6.02 3.98
C LEU A 163 18.66 -5.33 3.35
N LYS A 164 18.73 -5.22 2.02
CA LYS A 164 19.79 -4.46 1.32
C LYS A 164 19.76 -2.98 1.71
N ARG A 165 18.58 -2.36 1.75
CA ARG A 165 18.42 -0.96 2.18
C ARG A 165 18.78 -0.77 3.65
N HIS A 166 18.34 -1.69 4.52
CA HIS A 166 18.65 -1.66 5.95
C HIS A 166 20.16 -1.73 6.19
N LYS A 167 20.84 -2.73 5.63
CA LYS A 167 22.31 -2.90 5.76
C LYS A 167 23.08 -1.65 5.34
N ARG A 168 22.66 -0.98 4.26
CA ARG A 168 23.31 0.22 3.74
C ARG A 168 23.03 1.47 4.58
N ALA A 169 21.84 1.55 5.19
CA ALA A 169 21.52 2.61 6.14
C ALA A 169 22.39 2.47 7.39
N THR A 170 22.50 1.26 7.96
CA THR A 170 23.32 1.00 9.15
C THR A 170 24.83 1.11 8.89
N SER A 171 25.31 0.87 7.66
CA SER A 171 26.74 1.01 7.33
C SER A 171 27.19 2.45 7.09
N LYS A 172 26.26 3.42 7.04
CA LYS A 172 26.54 4.85 6.89
C LYS A 172 26.42 5.62 8.22
N LEU A 173 25.94 4.96 9.28
CA LEU A 173 26.03 5.40 10.68
C LEU A 173 27.37 4.96 11.27
#